data_AF-A0A8T3YCB4-F1
#
_entry.id   AF-A0A8T3YCB4-F1
#
_cell.length_a   1.000
_cell.length_b   1.000
_cell.length_c   1.000
_cell.angle_alpha   90.00
_cell.angle_beta   90.00
_cell.angle_gamma   90.00
#
_symmetry.space_group_name_H-M   'P 1'
#
loop_
_entity.id
_entity.type
_entity.pdbx_description
1 polymer ?
#
loop_
_entity_poly.entity_id
_entity_poly.type
_entity_poly.pdbx_seq_one_letter_code
_entity_poly.pdbx_strand_id
1 'polypeptide(L)'
;MMSRCLEARPLISAKKKDMEYIDEVLAANQDFLVDKIPNQWDIDYESYIDSIKTACFFTGWIEEYGEDRILETFGVTPGELRARLDTADWLLYSMSELALLLGLMDKLKYVKKVRVRIEYGIKEELLTLVKLKGVGRARARLLYNSGVRDLGDLKKIPLESLARIVGPKIAEDLKGQVEV
;
A
#
# COMPACT_ATOMS: atom_id res chain seq x y z
N MET A 1 7.84 7.16 8.46
CA MET A 1 9.27 7.24 8.10
C MET A 1 9.46 7.70 6.66
N MET A 2 8.89 7.03 5.64
CA MET A 2 9.09 7.45 4.23
C MET A 2 8.63 8.88 3.91
N SER A 3 7.49 9.31 4.43
CA SER A 3 6.96 10.67 4.19
C SER A 3 7.76 11.79 4.85
N ARG A 4 8.82 11.46 5.62
CA ARG A 4 9.76 12.42 6.21
C ARG A 4 11.04 12.59 5.41
N CYS A 5 11.30 11.73 4.43
CA CYS A 5 12.48 11.81 3.57
C CYS A 5 12.40 13.03 2.64
N LEU A 6 13.54 13.60 2.28
CA LEU A 6 13.60 14.75 1.37
C LEU A 6 13.09 14.39 -0.03
N GLU A 7 13.33 13.14 -0.43
CA GLU A 7 12.93 12.53 -1.69
C GLU A 7 11.41 12.39 -1.83
N ALA A 8 10.66 12.38 -0.72
CA ALA A 8 9.19 12.33 -0.74
C ALA A 8 8.54 13.70 -1.01
N ARG A 9 9.34 14.77 -1.11
CA ARG A 9 8.86 16.13 -1.37
C ARG A 9 8.54 16.33 -2.87
N PRO A 10 7.54 17.15 -3.22
CA PRO A 10 6.65 17.90 -2.32
C PRO A 10 5.60 17.01 -1.65
N LEU A 11 5.38 17.27 -0.35
CA LEU A 11 4.37 16.58 0.45
C LEU A 11 2.96 17.05 0.09
N ILE A 12 1.95 16.27 0.48
CA ILE A 12 0.54 16.64 0.33
C ILE A 12 0.19 17.63 1.43
N SER A 13 -0.10 18.87 1.05
CA SER A 13 -0.46 19.92 2.00
C SER A 13 -1.73 19.60 2.76
N ALA A 14 -1.65 19.63 4.08
CA ALA A 14 -2.79 19.51 4.97
C ALA A 14 -3.60 20.81 4.99
N LYS A 15 -4.92 20.66 4.95
CA LYS A 15 -5.88 21.75 5.03
C LYS A 15 -6.58 21.69 6.38
N LYS A 16 -7.22 22.79 6.78
CA LYS A 16 -7.99 22.85 8.03
C LYS A 16 -9.00 21.71 8.20
N LYS A 17 -9.62 21.26 7.10
CA LYS A 17 -10.57 20.13 7.09
C LYS A 17 -9.94 18.76 7.40
N ASP A 18 -8.62 18.64 7.26
CA ASP A 18 -7.89 17.37 7.45
C ASP A 18 -7.39 17.22 8.90
N MET A 19 -7.39 18.30 9.69
CA MET A 19 -6.75 18.34 11.01
C MET A 19 -7.37 17.35 12.00
N GLU A 20 -8.69 17.27 12.06
CA GLU A 20 -9.39 16.34 12.96
C GLU A 20 -8.97 14.89 12.69
N TYR A 21 -8.96 14.48 11.42
CA TYR A 21 -8.50 13.14 11.02
C TYR A 21 -7.00 12.93 11.28
N ILE A 22 -6.16 13.94 11.08
CA ILE A 22 -4.72 13.84 11.37
C ILE A 22 -4.48 13.68 12.87
N ASP A 23 -5.18 14.41 13.72
CA ASP A 23 -5.07 14.33 15.17
C ASP A 23 -5.48 12.94 15.68
N GLU A 24 -6.56 12.36 15.12
CA GLU A 24 -6.95 10.97 15.40
C GLU A 24 -5.85 9.97 15.01
N VAL A 25 -5.25 10.13 13.83
CA VAL A 25 -4.16 9.26 13.36
C VAL A 25 -2.94 9.39 14.26
N LEU A 26 -2.58 10.60 14.69
CA LEU A 26 -1.46 10.83 15.59
C LEU A 26 -1.70 10.20 16.97
N ALA A 27 -2.89 10.36 17.53
CA ALA A 27 -3.25 9.76 18.81
C ALA A 27 -3.24 8.22 18.74
N ALA A 28 -3.78 7.64 17.66
CA ALA A 28 -3.85 6.19 17.48
C ALA A 28 -2.47 5.53 17.22
N ASN A 29 -1.48 6.30 16.77
CA ASN A 29 -0.17 5.78 16.35
C ASN A 29 1.01 6.36 17.16
N GLN A 30 0.74 6.91 18.35
CA GLN A 30 1.74 7.61 19.16
C GLN A 30 3.02 6.79 19.39
N ASP A 31 2.89 5.48 19.64
CA ASP A 31 4.01 4.57 19.88
C ASP A 31 4.86 4.28 18.64
N PHE A 32 4.36 4.58 17.44
CA PHE A 32 5.03 4.32 16.16
C PHE A 32 5.64 5.58 15.54
N LEU A 33 5.47 6.74 16.17
CA LEU A 33 6.06 8.00 15.70
C LEU A 33 7.58 7.97 15.91
N VAL A 34 8.31 8.26 14.83
CA VAL A 34 9.79 8.31 14.86
C VAL A 34 10.27 9.59 15.53
N ASP A 35 9.61 10.71 15.21
CA ASP A 35 9.93 12.04 15.70
C ASP A 35 8.89 12.48 16.72
N LYS A 36 9.30 13.31 17.68
CA LYS A 36 8.37 14.01 18.56
C LYS A 36 7.44 14.90 17.74
N ILE A 37 6.19 15.02 18.19
CA ILE A 37 5.23 15.96 17.59
C ILE A 37 5.70 17.38 17.95
N PRO A 38 6.01 18.25 16.96
CA PRO A 38 6.39 19.63 17.20
C PRO A 38 5.18 20.45 17.68
N ASN A 39 5.47 21.56 18.34
CA ASN A 39 4.43 22.51 18.74
C ASN A 39 3.94 23.30 17.52
N GLN A 40 2.72 23.83 17.60
CA GLN A 40 2.10 24.58 16.49
C GLN A 40 2.86 25.84 16.06
N TRP A 41 3.71 26.38 16.95
CA TRP A 41 4.54 27.56 16.71
C TRP A 41 5.93 27.21 16.17
N ASP A 42 6.28 25.93 16.09
CA ASP A 42 7.56 25.47 15.59
C ASP A 42 7.56 25.54 14.05
N ILE A 43 8.71 25.93 13.47
CA ILE A 43 8.86 26.16 12.02
C ILE A 43 8.60 24.89 11.21
N ASP A 44 8.86 23.72 11.79
CA ASP A 44 8.69 22.42 11.15
C ASP A 44 7.28 21.83 11.31
N TYR A 45 6.38 22.47 12.06
CA TYR A 45 5.03 21.95 12.33
C TYR A 45 4.24 21.70 11.05
N GLU A 46 4.20 22.67 10.12
CA GLU A 46 3.45 22.50 8.86
C GLU A 46 4.00 21.32 8.04
N SER A 47 5.33 21.24 7.88
CA SER A 47 5.96 20.12 7.19
C SER A 47 5.73 18.79 7.92
N TYR A 48 5.64 18.82 9.25
CA TYR A 48 5.32 17.65 10.06
C TYR A 48 3.91 17.16 9.71
N ILE A 49 2.90 18.02 9.76
CA ILE A 49 1.51 17.67 9.48
C ILE A 49 1.34 17.19 8.03
N ASP A 50 1.96 17.87 7.06
CA ASP A 50 1.94 17.48 5.64
C ASP A 50 2.48 16.06 5.42
N SER A 51 3.52 15.68 6.15
CA SER A 51 4.07 14.33 6.06
C SER A 51 3.13 13.26 6.65
N ILE A 52 2.31 13.62 7.65
CA ILE A 52 1.32 12.71 8.24
C ILE A 52 0.20 12.52 7.23
N LYS A 53 -0.30 13.59 6.62
CA LYS A 53 -1.26 13.50 5.52
C LYS A 53 -0.74 12.66 4.36
N THR A 54 0.53 12.83 4.00
CA THR A 54 1.20 12.02 2.98
C THR A 54 1.31 10.55 3.39
N ALA A 55 1.55 10.25 4.66
CA ALA A 55 1.50 8.88 5.17
C ALA A 55 0.08 8.30 5.08
N CYS A 56 -0.94 9.06 5.46
CA CYS A 56 -2.34 8.66 5.34
C CYS A 56 -2.74 8.36 3.89
N PHE A 57 -2.18 9.09 2.92
CA PHE A 57 -2.36 8.80 1.49
C PHE A 57 -1.86 7.40 1.13
N PHE A 58 -0.63 7.06 1.50
CA PHE A 58 -0.09 5.71 1.27
C PHE A 58 -0.89 4.64 2.00
N THR A 59 -1.30 4.92 3.25
CA THR A 59 -2.16 4.01 4.03
C THR A 59 -3.49 3.76 3.31
N GLY A 60 -4.15 4.82 2.82
CA GLY A 60 -5.40 4.68 2.06
C GLY A 60 -5.23 3.81 0.81
N TRP A 61 -4.12 3.97 0.09
CA TRP A 61 -3.80 3.14 -1.07
C TRP A 61 -3.63 1.66 -0.71
N ILE A 62 -2.82 1.33 0.30
CA ILE A 62 -2.58 -0.06 0.71
C ILE A 62 -3.75 -0.67 1.50
N GLU A 63 -4.72 0.13 1.93
CA GLU A 63 -6.00 -0.32 2.49
C GLU A 63 -7.10 -0.41 1.44
N GLU A 64 -6.72 -0.38 0.16
CA GLU A 64 -7.60 -0.51 -1.00
C GLU A 64 -8.70 0.55 -1.08
N TYR A 65 -8.37 1.81 -0.81
CA TYR A 65 -9.26 2.91 -1.22
C TYR A 65 -9.30 3.00 -2.75
N GLY A 66 -10.49 3.21 -3.31
CA GLY A 66 -10.65 3.42 -4.75
C GLY A 66 -9.82 4.62 -5.22
N GLU A 67 -9.38 4.60 -6.48
CA GLU A 67 -8.55 5.68 -7.03
C GLU A 67 -9.27 7.02 -6.89
N ASP A 68 -10.52 7.14 -7.32
CA ASP A 68 -11.33 8.36 -7.19
C ASP A 68 -11.40 8.86 -5.73
N ARG A 69 -11.63 7.95 -4.77
CA ARG A 69 -11.66 8.30 -3.34
C ARG A 69 -10.32 8.90 -2.89
N ILE A 70 -9.19 8.34 -3.34
CA ILE A 70 -7.86 8.86 -3.01
C ILE A 70 -7.65 10.25 -3.61
N LEU A 71 -7.97 10.42 -4.90
CA LEU A 71 -7.83 11.70 -5.59
C LEU A 71 -8.64 12.80 -4.88
N GLU A 72 -9.89 12.53 -4.54
CA GLU A 72 -10.77 13.46 -3.84
C GLU A 72 -10.33 13.76 -2.40
N THR A 73 -10.02 12.71 -1.62
CA THR A 73 -9.68 12.85 -0.19
C THR A 73 -8.40 13.65 -0.03
N PHE A 74 -7.37 13.32 -0.82
CA PHE A 74 -6.05 13.93 -0.69
C PHE A 74 -5.84 15.14 -1.59
N GLY A 75 -6.76 15.39 -2.53
CA GLY A 75 -6.71 16.54 -3.44
C GLY A 75 -5.55 16.44 -4.42
N VAL A 76 -5.28 15.24 -4.93
CA VAL A 76 -4.20 14.95 -5.88
C VAL A 76 -4.77 14.53 -7.23
N THR A 77 -3.98 14.71 -8.29
CA THR A 77 -4.32 14.25 -9.64
C THR A 77 -3.86 12.80 -9.89
N PRO A 78 -4.37 12.10 -10.93
CA PRO A 78 -3.91 10.75 -11.25
C PRO A 78 -2.41 10.65 -11.52
N GLY A 79 -1.82 11.65 -12.18
CA GLY A 79 -0.38 11.69 -12.44
C GLY A 79 0.44 11.83 -11.15
N GLU A 80 -0.04 12.67 -10.23
CA GLU A 80 0.56 12.83 -8.91
C GLU A 80 0.45 11.58 -8.04
N LEU A 81 -0.67 10.85 -8.12
CA LEU A 81 -0.83 9.56 -7.47
C LEU A 81 0.25 8.59 -7.95
N ARG A 82 0.40 8.43 -9.27
CA ARG A 82 1.41 7.54 -9.87
C ARG A 82 2.82 7.94 -9.46
N ALA A 83 3.18 9.20 -9.63
CA ALA A 83 4.50 9.70 -9.26
C ALA A 83 4.85 9.44 -7.78
N ARG A 84 3.89 9.64 -6.87
CA ARG A 84 4.10 9.38 -5.44
C ARG A 84 4.25 7.88 -5.13
N LEU A 85 3.51 7.01 -5.81
CA LEU A 85 3.65 5.56 -5.68
C LEU A 85 5.00 5.09 -6.21
N ASP A 86 5.47 5.63 -7.33
CA ASP A 86 6.79 5.32 -7.90
C ASP A 86 7.91 5.75 -6.95
N THR A 87 7.82 6.96 -6.37
CA THR A 87 8.75 7.42 -5.34
C THR A 87 8.73 6.51 -4.10
N ALA A 88 7.54 6.08 -3.66
CA ALA A 88 7.43 5.17 -2.52
C ALA A 88 8.03 3.79 -2.83
N ASP A 89 7.84 3.24 -4.02
CA ASP A 89 8.47 1.99 -4.44
C ASP A 89 10.00 2.10 -4.39
N TRP A 90 10.56 3.17 -4.95
CA TRP A 90 11.99 3.42 -4.96
C TRP A 90 12.57 3.58 -3.54
N LEU A 91 11.88 4.30 -2.66
CA LEU A 91 12.30 4.45 -1.26
C LEU A 91 12.26 3.12 -0.50
N LEU A 92 11.21 2.30 -0.70
CA LEU A 92 11.09 0.99 -0.08
C LEU A 92 12.14 0.02 -0.61
N TYR A 93 12.44 0.07 -1.91
CA TYR A 93 13.54 -0.69 -2.49
C TYR A 93 14.87 -0.31 -1.82
N SER A 94 15.19 0.98 -1.77
CA SER A 94 16.41 1.48 -1.13
C SER A 94 16.51 1.07 0.34
N MET A 95 15.39 1.18 1.08
CA MET A 95 15.31 0.73 2.47
C MET A 95 15.51 -0.78 2.61
N SER A 96 15.06 -1.58 1.64
CA SER A 96 15.27 -3.03 1.64
C SER A 96 16.73 -3.42 1.42
N GLU A 97 17.45 -2.72 0.54
CA GLU A 97 18.89 -2.93 0.32
C GLU A 97 19.69 -2.53 1.56
N LEU A 98 19.35 -1.41 2.21
CA LEU A 98 19.97 -1.00 3.48
C LEU A 98 19.70 -2.01 4.59
N ALA A 99 18.47 -2.50 4.74
CA ALA A 99 18.14 -3.49 5.75
C ALA A 99 18.89 -4.81 5.53
N LEU A 100 19.10 -5.22 4.27
CA LEU A 100 19.90 -6.38 3.92
C LEU A 100 21.38 -6.18 4.30
N LEU A 101 21.95 -5.03 3.92
CA LEU A 101 23.35 -4.69 4.22
C LEU A 101 23.63 -4.65 5.73
N LEU A 102 22.68 -4.13 6.51
CA LEU A 102 22.78 -4.02 7.97
C LEU A 102 22.39 -5.31 8.73
N GLY A 103 21.99 -6.38 8.03
CA GLY A 103 21.57 -7.64 8.64
C GLY A 103 20.23 -7.56 9.40
N LEU A 104 19.40 -6.56 9.13
CA LEU A 104 18.11 -6.31 9.80
C LEU A 104 16.99 -7.15 9.15
N MET A 105 17.08 -8.47 9.23
CA MET A 105 16.23 -9.40 8.48
C MET A 105 14.73 -9.28 8.76
N ASP A 106 14.32 -8.97 10.00
CA ASP A 106 12.91 -8.79 10.32
C ASP A 106 12.34 -7.51 9.69
N LYS A 107 13.13 -6.44 9.66
CA LYS A 107 12.77 -5.18 8.99
C LYS A 107 12.74 -5.38 7.47
N LEU A 108 13.68 -6.14 6.92
CA LEU A 108 13.71 -6.49 5.50
C LEU A 108 12.41 -7.17 5.05
N LYS A 109 11.95 -8.18 5.81
CA LYS A 109 10.69 -8.88 5.51
C LYS A 109 9.50 -7.92 5.53
N TYR A 110 9.44 -7.04 6.53
CA TYR A 110 8.38 -6.05 6.64
C TYR A 110 8.39 -5.05 5.47
N VAL A 111 9.56 -4.50 5.13
CA VAL A 111 9.70 -3.54 4.03
C VAL A 111 9.32 -4.16 2.68
N LYS A 112 9.80 -5.38 2.39
CA LYS A 112 9.41 -6.11 1.16
C LYS A 112 7.90 -6.33 1.09
N LYS A 113 7.26 -6.63 2.22
CA LYS A 113 5.81 -6.79 2.31
C LYS A 113 5.09 -5.49 1.97
N VAL A 114 5.48 -4.38 2.59
CA VAL A 114 4.89 -3.06 2.34
C VAL A 114 5.12 -2.63 0.90
N ARG A 115 6.28 -2.93 0.31
CA ARG A 115 6.58 -2.63 -1.10
C ARG A 115 5.59 -3.27 -2.07
N VAL A 116 5.32 -4.56 -1.91
CA VAL A 116 4.29 -5.25 -2.73
C VAL A 116 2.90 -4.64 -2.50
N ARG A 117 2.57 -4.25 -1.26
CA ARG A 117 1.29 -3.57 -0.99
C ARG A 117 1.20 -2.21 -1.68
N ILE A 118 2.28 -1.45 -1.75
CA ILE A 118 2.38 -0.17 -2.47
C ILE A 118 2.29 -0.37 -3.98
N GLU A 119 2.96 -1.37 -4.53
CA GLU A 119 2.93 -1.66 -5.97
C GLU A 119 1.50 -1.97 -6.45
N TYR A 120 0.78 -2.82 -5.71
CA TYR A 120 -0.54 -3.30 -6.12
C TYR A 120 -1.72 -2.54 -5.50
N GLY A 121 -1.50 -1.74 -4.44
CA GLY A 121 -2.58 -1.07 -3.71
C GLY A 121 -3.50 -2.03 -2.98
N ILE A 122 -2.91 -2.98 -2.24
CA ILE A 122 -3.63 -4.11 -1.64
C ILE A 122 -3.42 -4.20 -0.14
N LYS A 123 -4.41 -4.78 0.53
CA LYS A 123 -4.28 -5.27 1.91
C LYS A 123 -3.36 -6.47 1.98
N GLU A 124 -2.84 -6.70 3.18
CA GLU A 124 -1.86 -7.75 3.45
C GLU A 124 -2.38 -9.17 3.11
N GLU A 125 -3.67 -9.41 3.30
CA GLU A 125 -4.32 -10.69 3.02
C GLU A 125 -4.30 -11.11 1.54
N LEU A 126 -4.05 -10.17 0.61
CA LEU A 126 -4.01 -10.44 -0.84
C LEU A 126 -2.60 -10.73 -1.38
N LEU A 127 -1.56 -10.65 -0.54
CA LEU A 127 -0.16 -10.80 -0.96
C LEU A 127 0.16 -12.13 -1.64
N THR A 128 -0.56 -13.19 -1.29
CA THR A 128 -0.41 -14.52 -1.90
C THR A 128 -0.99 -14.54 -3.32
N LEU A 129 -2.12 -13.87 -3.53
CA LEU A 129 -2.86 -13.88 -4.78
C LEU A 129 -2.24 -12.99 -5.84
N VAL A 130 -1.73 -11.81 -5.49
CA VAL A 130 -1.14 -10.88 -6.48
C VAL A 130 0.19 -11.36 -7.07
N LYS A 131 0.82 -12.37 -6.47
CA LYS A 131 2.00 -13.03 -7.05
C LYS A 131 1.66 -13.80 -8.33
N LEU A 132 0.39 -14.14 -8.53
CA LEU A 132 -0.07 -14.81 -9.73
C LEU A 132 -0.12 -13.84 -10.89
N LYS A 133 0.47 -14.25 -12.01
CA LYS A 133 0.48 -13.45 -13.23
C LYS A 133 -0.95 -13.22 -13.70
N GLY A 134 -1.27 -11.96 -13.99
CA GLY A 134 -2.61 -11.54 -14.42
C GLY A 134 -3.57 -11.20 -13.27
N VAL A 135 -3.15 -11.35 -12.01
CA VAL A 135 -3.94 -10.97 -10.84
C VAL A 135 -3.51 -9.60 -10.32
N GLY A 136 -4.24 -8.56 -10.70
CA GLY A 136 -4.14 -7.24 -10.08
C GLY A 136 -5.06 -7.11 -8.86
N ARG A 137 -5.09 -5.91 -8.26
CA ARG A 137 -5.91 -5.56 -7.08
C ARG A 137 -7.36 -6.03 -7.15
N ALA A 138 -8.08 -5.65 -8.21
CA ALA A 138 -9.50 -5.96 -8.33
C ALA A 138 -9.78 -7.48 -8.39
N ARG A 139 -8.95 -8.23 -9.14
CA ARG A 139 -9.09 -9.68 -9.25
C ARG A 139 -8.67 -10.40 -7.98
N ALA A 140 -7.61 -9.95 -7.32
CA ALA A 140 -7.19 -10.50 -6.02
C ALA A 140 -8.32 -10.36 -4.99
N ARG A 141 -8.93 -9.18 -4.90
CA ARG A 141 -10.06 -8.93 -4.01
C ARG A 141 -11.27 -9.79 -4.36
N LEU A 142 -11.58 -9.95 -5.65
CA LEU A 142 -12.68 -10.78 -6.12
C LEU A 142 -12.49 -12.27 -5.76
N LEU A 143 -11.27 -12.80 -5.97
CA LEU A 143 -10.89 -14.16 -5.59
C LEU A 143 -11.02 -14.38 -4.08
N TYR A 144 -10.46 -13.45 -3.29
CA TYR A 144 -10.49 -13.51 -1.84
C TYR A 144 -11.92 -13.50 -1.28
N ASN A 145 -12.78 -12.63 -1.83
CA ASN A 145 -14.19 -12.54 -1.44
C ASN A 145 -14.99 -13.79 -1.85
N SER A 146 -14.54 -14.50 -2.88
CA SER A 146 -15.12 -15.77 -3.34
C SER A 146 -14.56 -16.99 -2.58
N GLY A 147 -13.75 -16.76 -1.53
CA GLY A 147 -13.19 -17.81 -0.68
C GLY A 147 -11.87 -18.40 -1.16
N VAL A 148 -11.28 -17.89 -2.24
CA VAL A 148 -9.95 -18.31 -2.72
C VAL A 148 -8.90 -17.37 -2.10
N ARG A 149 -8.28 -17.80 -0.99
CA ARG A 149 -7.38 -16.93 -0.22
C ARG A 149 -5.91 -17.23 -0.45
N ASP A 150 -5.59 -18.44 -0.88
CA ASP A 150 -4.23 -18.86 -1.14
C ASP A 150 -4.11 -19.78 -2.36
N LEU A 151 -2.87 -20.20 -2.64
CA LEU A 151 -2.57 -21.11 -3.74
C LEU A 151 -3.20 -22.50 -3.54
N GLY A 152 -3.39 -22.93 -2.29
CA GLY A 152 -4.04 -24.20 -1.96
C GLY A 152 -5.53 -24.19 -2.30
N ASP A 153 -6.23 -23.09 -1.98
CA ASP A 153 -7.62 -22.90 -2.40
C ASP A 153 -7.74 -22.85 -3.91
N LEU A 154 -6.79 -22.19 -4.58
CA LEU A 154 -6.73 -22.11 -6.03
C LEU A 154 -6.49 -23.48 -6.69
N LYS A 155 -5.74 -24.39 -6.04
CA LYS A 155 -5.62 -25.80 -6.48
C LYS A 155 -6.94 -26.54 -6.36
N LYS A 156 -7.70 -26.31 -5.30
CA LYS A 156 -8.92 -27.07 -4.98
C LYS A 156 -10.15 -26.62 -5.78
N ILE A 157 -10.26 -25.33 -6.06
CA ILE A 157 -11.45 -24.80 -6.76
C ILE A 157 -11.57 -25.40 -8.17
N PRO A 158 -12.75 -25.87 -8.60
CA PRO A 158 -12.96 -26.36 -9.97
C PRO A 158 -12.72 -25.24 -11.01
N LEU A 159 -12.19 -25.60 -12.18
CA LEU A 159 -11.90 -24.64 -13.25
C LEU A 159 -13.14 -23.85 -13.68
N GLU A 160 -14.30 -24.51 -13.74
CA GLU A 160 -15.57 -23.88 -14.11
C GLU A 160 -16.02 -22.84 -13.09
N SER A 161 -15.78 -23.10 -11.79
CA SER A 161 -16.10 -22.16 -10.73
C SER A 161 -15.15 -20.97 -10.75
N LEU A 162 -13.86 -21.21 -10.96
CA LEU A 162 -12.86 -20.17 -11.10
C LEU A 162 -13.12 -19.28 -12.33
N ALA A 163 -13.49 -19.89 -13.46
CA ALA A 163 -13.82 -19.19 -14.70
C ALA A 163 -15.01 -18.24 -14.55
N ARG A 164 -15.99 -18.56 -13.69
CA ARG A 164 -17.10 -17.65 -13.36
C ARG A 164 -16.65 -16.42 -12.57
N ILE A 165 -15.58 -16.54 -11.80
CA ILE A 165 -15.06 -15.46 -10.97
C ILE A 165 -14.16 -14.53 -11.80
N VAL A 166 -13.14 -15.07 -12.47
CA VAL A 166 -12.09 -14.26 -13.13
C VAL A 166 -12.15 -14.26 -14.66
N GLY A 167 -13.08 -15.02 -15.25
CA GLY A 167 -13.15 -15.26 -16.68
C GLY A 167 -12.37 -16.53 -17.11
N PRO A 168 -12.77 -17.17 -18.22
CA PRO A 168 -12.27 -18.49 -18.62
C PRO A 168 -10.76 -18.50 -18.88
N LYS A 169 -10.26 -17.58 -19.71
CA LYS A 169 -8.84 -17.50 -20.08
C LYS A 169 -7.94 -17.30 -18.85
N ILE A 170 -8.35 -16.42 -17.93
CA ILE A 170 -7.57 -16.16 -16.72
C ILE A 170 -7.63 -17.38 -15.80
N ALA A 171 -8.77 -18.04 -15.67
CA ALA A 171 -8.89 -19.24 -14.84
C ALA A 171 -7.96 -20.37 -15.31
N GLU A 172 -7.87 -20.59 -16.62
CA GLU A 172 -6.91 -21.54 -17.22
C GLU A 172 -5.45 -21.13 -16.91
N ASP A 173 -5.10 -19.87 -17.16
CA ASP A 173 -3.76 -19.33 -16.86
C ASP A 173 -3.39 -19.45 -15.37
N LEU A 174 -4.35 -19.26 -14.47
CA LEU A 174 -4.14 -19.37 -13.02
C LEU A 174 -4.00 -20.82 -12.57
N LYS A 175 -4.77 -21.75 -13.14
CA LYS A 175 -4.63 -23.18 -12.85
C LYS A 175 -3.27 -23.70 -13.32
N GLY A 176 -2.87 -23.34 -14.54
CA GLY A 176 -1.57 -23.73 -15.09
C GLY A 176 -0.37 -23.22 -14.28
N GLN A 177 -0.48 -22.07 -13.63
CA GLN A 177 0.59 -21.54 -12.76
C GLN A 177 0.78 -22.31 -11.46
N VAL A 178 -0.24 -23.06 -11.04
CA VAL A 178 -0.30 -23.66 -9.71
C VAL A 178 -0.18 -25.19 -9.76
N GLU A 179 -0.48 -25.81 -10.91
CA GLU A 179 -0.33 -27.26 -11.14
C GLU A 179 1.12 -27.74 -11.35
N VAL A 180 2.10 -26.84 -11.31
CA VAL A 180 3.54 -27.17 -11.30
C VAL A 180 4.00 -27.66 -9.92
#